data_AF-A0A839LHJ0-F1
#
_entry.id   AF-A0A839LHJ0-F1
#
_cell.length_a   1.000
_cell.length_b   1.000
_cell.length_c   1.000
_cell.angle_alpha   90.00
_cell.angle_beta   90.00
_cell.angle_gamma   90.00
#
_symmetry.space_group_name_H-M   'P 1'
#
loop_
_entity.id
_entity.type
_entity.pdbx_description
1 polymer ?
#
loop_
_entity_poly.entity_id
_entity_poly.type
_entity_poly.pdbx_seq_one_letter_code
_entity_poly.pdbx_strand_id
1 'polypeptide(L)' 'MQVKLNVVVGAVALMLGGAAMAQDLVVKIGHVGPTSGGIAHLGKDNELGARMAIDELNAKGV' A
#
# COMPACT_ATOMS: atom_id res chain seq x y z
N MET A 1 -4.92 42.28 -19.99
CA MET A 1 -5.95 41.62 -19.16
C MET A 1 -5.98 40.10 -19.38
N GLN A 2 -5.93 39.62 -20.62
CA GLN A 2 -5.99 38.19 -20.97
C GLN A 2 -4.88 37.33 -20.33
N VAL A 3 -3.63 37.80 -20.32
CA VAL A 3 -2.50 37.06 -19.72
C VAL A 3 -2.69 36.84 -18.21
N LYS A 4 -3.24 37.83 -17.50
CA LYS A 4 -3.53 37.76 -16.07
C LYS A 4 -4.63 36.74 -15.76
N LEU A 5 -5.67 36.70 -16.60
CA LEU A 5 -6.77 35.75 -16.48
C LEU A 5 -6.29 34.31 -16.74
N ASN A 6 -5.47 34.10 -17.78
CA ASN A 6 -4.93 32.78 -18.10
C ASN A 6 -4.01 32.23 -16.98
N VAL A 7 -3.25 33.11 -16.32
CA VAL A 7 -2.41 32.72 -15.16
C VAL A 7 -3.28 32.32 -13.97
N VAL A 8 -4.38 33.03 -13.71
CA VAL A 8 -5.33 32.67 -12.64
C VAL A 8 -6.01 31.34 -12.93
N VAL A 9 -6.46 31.12 -14.17
CA VAL A 9 -7.07 29.84 -14.59
C VAL A 9 -6.07 28.68 -14.48
N GLY A 10 -4.81 28.88 -14.88
CA GLY A 10 -3.76 27.89 -14.74
C GLY A 10 -3.45 27.53 -13.29
N ALA A 11 -3.40 28.52 -12.40
CA ALA A 11 -3.19 28.31 -10.96
C ALA A 11 -4.35 27.52 -10.32
N VAL A 12 -5.59 27.82 -10.70
CA VAL A 12 -6.78 27.09 -10.21
C VAL A 12 -6.79 25.65 -10.74
N ALA A 13 -6.41 25.43 -12.00
CA ALA A 13 -6.31 24.08 -12.57
C ALA A 13 -5.26 23.21 -11.86
N LEU A 14 -4.11 23.80 -11.46
CA LEU A 14 -3.08 23.10 -10.68
C LEU A 14 -3.53 22.78 -9.25
N MET A 15 -4.37 23.62 -8.63
CA MET A 15 -4.94 23.33 -7.31
C MET A 15 -6.07 22.28 -7.36
N LEU A 16 -6.80 22.20 -8.46
CA LEU A 16 -7.90 21.24 -8.67
C LEU A 16 -7.45 19.89 -9.24
N GLY A 17 -6.26 19.82 -9.85
CA GLY A 17 -5.57 18.58 -10.18
C GLY A 17 -5.00 17.93 -8.92
N GLY A 18 -5.89 17.65 -7.96
CA GLY A 18 -5.58 17.17 -6.63
C GLY A 18 -4.55 16.06 -6.66
N ALA A 19 -3.64 16.12 -5.70
CA ALA A 19 -2.68 15.06 -5.42
C ALA A 19 -3.40 13.71 -5.59
N ALA A 20 -2.88 12.86 -6.49
CA ALA A 20 -3.21 11.46 -6.47
C ALA A 20 -2.72 10.95 -5.11
N MET A 21 -3.58 11.04 -4.11
CA MET A 21 -3.34 10.46 -2.81
C MET A 21 -3.28 8.98 -3.08
N ALA A 22 -2.08 8.42 -3.15
CA ALA A 22 -1.87 6.99 -3.00
C ALA A 22 -2.45 6.68 -1.62
N GLN A 23 -3.70 6.24 -1.62
CA GLN A 23 -4.39 5.87 -0.40
C GLN A 23 -3.61 4.67 0.12
N ASP A 24 -3.24 4.67 1.40
CA ASP A 24 -2.67 3.49 2.04
C ASP A 24 -3.70 2.37 1.94
N LEU A 25 -3.59 1.56 0.89
CA LEU A 25 -4.50 0.47 0.61
C LEU A 25 -4.06 -0.72 1.44
N VAL A 26 -4.81 -1.03 2.49
CA VAL A 26 -4.56 -2.22 3.29
C VAL A 26 -4.96 -3.46 2.48
N VAL A 27 -3.96 -4.15 1.92
CA VAL A 27 -4.14 -5.42 1.22
C VAL A 27 -4.18 -6.56 2.25
N LYS A 28 -5.30 -7.28 2.31
CA LYS A 28 -5.46 -8.45 3.20
C LYS A 28 -4.96 -9.70 2.48
N ILE A 29 -3.98 -10.39 3.07
CA ILE A 29 -3.40 -11.63 2.55
C ILE A 29 -3.80 -12.79 3.46
N GLY A 30 -4.36 -13.86 2.89
CA GLY A 30 -4.69 -15.09 3.60
C GLY A 30 -3.56 -16.10 3.54
N HIS A 31 -3.18 -16.66 4.69
CA HIS A 31 -2.28 -17.81 4.79
C HIS A 31 -3.08 -19.08 5.09
N VAL A 32 -2.79 -20.18 4.40
CA VAL A 32 -3.41 -21.48 4.65
C VAL A 32 -2.30 -22.50 4.90
N GLY A 33 -2.30 -23.07 6.10
CA GLY A 33 -1.38 -24.13 6.51
C GLY A 33 -1.80 -24.74 7.84
N PRO A 34 -1.34 -25.97 8.15
CA PRO A 34 -1.64 -26.61 9.43
C PRO A 34 -0.91 -25.87 10.56
N THR A 35 -1.63 -25.12 11.39
CA THR A 35 -1.09 -24.40 12.55
C THR A 35 -1.23 -25.19 13.85
N SER A 36 -1.78 -26.40 13.78
CA SER A 36 -1.98 -27.32 14.91
C SER A 36 -1.81 -28.78 14.46
N GLY A 37 -1.65 -29.70 15.42
CA GLY A 37 -1.47 -31.13 15.16
C GLY A 37 -0.02 -31.52 14.86
N GLY A 38 0.20 -32.75 14.38
CA GLY A 38 1.54 -33.35 14.25
C GLY A 38 2.49 -32.63 13.29
N ILE A 39 1.94 -31.86 12.34
CA ILE A 39 2.70 -31.09 11.35
C ILE A 39 2.56 -29.57 11.53
N ALA A 40 2.16 -29.11 12.72
CA ALA A 40 1.97 -27.68 13.02
C ALA A 40 3.21 -26.83 12.75
N HIS A 41 4.39 -27.41 12.95
CA HIS A 41 5.68 -26.73 12.75
C HIS A 41 5.86 -26.25 11.31
N LEU A 42 5.40 -27.02 10.31
CA LEU A 42 5.49 -26.63 8.90
C LEU A 42 4.59 -25.42 8.60
N GLY A 43 3.33 -25.45 9.04
CA GLY A 43 2.42 -24.34 8.80
C GLY A 43 2.81 -23.08 9.58
N LYS A 44 3.41 -23.24 10.77
CA LYS A 44 3.90 -22.10 11.55
C LYS A 44 5.17 -21.49 10.96
N ASP A 45 6.08 -22.32 10.47
CA ASP A 45 7.27 -21.85 9.74
C ASP A 45 6.88 -21.01 8.53
N ASN A 46 5.90 -21.50 7.73
CA ASN A 46 5.38 -20.74 6.59
C ASN A 46 4.67 -19.44 7.00
N GLU A 47 3.85 -19.45 8.07
CA GLU A 47 3.17 -18.24 8.57
C GLU A 47 4.17 -17.17 8.98
N LEU A 48 5.22 -17.55 9.72
CA LEU A 48 6.26 -16.63 10.19
C LEU A 48 7.12 -16.12 9.04
N GLY A 49 7.46 -16.97 8.07
CA GLY A 49 8.18 -16.55 6.86
C GLY A 49 7.37 -15.58 6.00
N ALA A 50 6.08 -15.84 5.79
CA ALA A 50 5.18 -14.92 5.08
C ALA A 50 5.07 -13.57 5.81
N ARG A 51 4.95 -13.61 7.15
CA ARG A 51 4.90 -12.39 7.96
C ARG A 51 6.19 -11.58 7.88
N MET A 52 7.34 -12.24 7.97
CA MET A 52 8.65 -11.60 7.83
C MET A 52 8.79 -10.89 6.47
N ALA A 53 8.39 -11.54 5.39
CA ALA A 53 8.43 -10.95 4.05
C ALA A 53 7.49 -9.73 3.93
N ILE A 54 6.27 -9.83 4.45
CA ILE A 54 5.30 -8.73 4.47
C ILE A 54 5.84 -7.54 5.28
N ASP A 55 6.40 -7.80 6.46
CA ASP A 55 6.97 -6.77 7.33
C ASP A 55 8.14 -6.05 6.62
N GLU A 56 9.00 -6.78 5.92
CA GLU A 56 10.09 -6.21 5.13
C GLU A 56 9.60 -5.34 3.95
N LEU A 57 8.59 -5.81 3.20
CA LEU A 57 8.00 -5.07 2.09
C LEU A 57 7.29 -3.79 2.57
N ASN A 58 6.49 -3.89 3.64
CA ASN A 58 5.83 -2.74 4.24
C ASN A 58 6.84 -1.70 4.75
N ALA A 59 7.95 -2.14 5.34
CA ALA A 59 9.03 -1.24 5.78
C ALA A 59 9.73 -0.53 4.61
N LYS A 60 9.75 -1.14 3.42
CA LYS A 60 10.26 -0.54 2.17
C LYS A 60 9.24 0.36 1.47
N GLY A 61 7.98 0.38 1.93
CA GLY A 61 6.91 1.16 1.30
C GLY A 61 6.51 0.64 -0.08
N VAL A 62 6.60 -0.69 -0.30
CA VAL A 62 6.25 -1.36 -1.55
C VAL A 62 5.04 -2.27 -1.42
#